data_AF-A0A8H5Q4J0-F1
#
_entry.id   AF-A0A8H5Q4J0-F1
#
_cell.length_a   1.000
_cell.length_b   1.000
_cell.length_c   1.000
_cell.angle_alpha   90.00
_cell.angle_beta   90.00
_cell.angle_gamma   90.00
#
_symmetry.space_group_name_H-M   'P 1'
#
loop_
_entity.id
_entity.type
_entity.pdbx_description
1 polymer ?
#
loop_
_entity_poly.entity_id
_entity_poly.type
_entity_poly.pdbx_seq_one_letter_code
_entity_poly.pdbx_strand_id
1 'polypeptide(L)'
;MVMTMAAPTLSADSTPCCPGCGYSLPLDHSQVQLLEAQARIEDLENQVRLLNEKATAAVDRWADYEDELANLRAQLPSSPTQKQLPATPTNPRMSFLQSGTSRLSSFLSPRKSHELPHIDTNPSRPSNQRSISSQSHRPQQLQPPPSPSAEDLLEALNREQSLRKEAEGKVAATSQEVEELSAALFEQANEMVAEERRARAKLEQRVDELERRDQEKRRRLDKLEGAMTRIERVRLLLAEAEEDVESSKQTVKEIEELERQQEEEERKEKEQSKPKQPQYDNRDSV
;
A
#
# COMPACT_ATOMS: atom_id res chain seq x y z
N MET A 1 20.12 43.89 26.00
CA MET A 1 20.25 45.12 25.18
C MET A 1 19.01 45.20 24.30
N VAL A 2 18.23 46.24 24.50
CA VAL A 2 16.96 46.51 23.81
C VAL A 2 17.31 47.29 22.54
N MET A 3 16.89 46.81 21.37
CA MET A 3 16.91 47.61 20.14
C MET A 3 15.49 47.83 19.66
N THR A 4 14.99 49.01 19.99
CA THR A 4 13.77 49.62 19.48
C THR A 4 14.02 50.05 18.03
N MET A 5 13.32 49.47 17.07
CA MET A 5 13.31 49.93 15.67
C MET A 5 12.14 50.90 15.49
N ALA A 6 12.47 52.13 15.10
CA ALA A 6 11.53 53.21 14.81
C ALA A 6 10.77 52.94 13.51
N ALA A 7 9.46 53.19 13.52
CA ALA A 7 8.62 53.19 12.34
C ALA A 7 9.00 54.34 11.39
N PRO A 8 9.12 54.11 10.07
CA PRO A 8 9.21 55.20 9.11
C PRO A 8 7.80 55.75 8.83
N THR A 9 7.67 57.06 8.96
CA THR A 9 6.51 57.85 8.54
C THR A 9 6.35 57.75 7.02
N LEU A 10 5.20 57.26 6.56
CA LEU A 10 4.78 57.28 5.16
C LEU A 10 4.52 58.73 4.73
N SER A 11 5.46 59.33 4.03
CA SER A 11 5.23 60.53 3.22
C SER A 11 4.62 60.10 1.89
N ALA A 12 3.44 60.62 1.60
CA ALA A 12 2.75 60.44 0.33
C ALA A 12 3.48 61.14 -0.83
N ASP A 13 3.29 60.56 -2.02
CA ASP A 13 3.55 61.08 -3.37
C ASP A 13 4.99 61.41 -3.79
N SER A 14 5.71 60.37 -4.24
CA SER A 14 6.73 60.52 -5.28
C SER A 14 6.61 59.39 -6.30
N THR A 15 5.67 59.55 -7.23
CA THR A 15 5.61 58.74 -8.46
C THR A 15 6.91 58.95 -9.25
N PRO A 16 7.68 57.89 -9.55
CA PRO A 16 8.94 58.03 -10.27
C PRO A 16 8.66 58.26 -11.76
N CYS A 17 8.52 59.52 -12.16
CA CYS A 17 8.36 59.93 -13.55
C CYS A 17 9.71 60.29 -14.17
N CYS A 18 9.99 59.78 -15.38
CA CYS A 18 11.21 60.09 -16.13
C CYS A 18 11.18 61.56 -16.63
N PRO A 19 12.25 62.35 -16.44
CA PRO A 19 12.23 63.80 -16.66
C PRO A 19 12.27 64.24 -18.14
N GLY A 20 12.05 63.33 -19.10
CA GLY A 20 12.07 63.63 -20.54
C GLY A 20 10.76 63.34 -21.29
N CYS A 21 9.89 62.50 -20.75
CA CYS A 21 8.56 62.24 -21.28
C CYS A 21 7.70 61.87 -20.07
N GLY A 22 6.64 62.64 -19.77
CA GLY A 22 5.85 62.53 -18.53
C GLY A 22 4.97 61.28 -18.44
N TYR A 23 5.48 60.12 -18.84
CA TYR A 23 4.79 58.83 -18.78
C TYR A 23 5.18 58.11 -17.48
N SER A 24 4.20 57.81 -16.64
CA SER A 24 4.37 56.89 -15.50
C SER A 24 4.63 55.49 -16.05
N LEU A 25 5.86 54.98 -15.89
CA LEU A 25 6.16 53.58 -16.18
C LEU A 25 5.26 52.70 -15.28
N PRO A 26 4.66 51.62 -15.81
CA PRO A 26 3.87 50.68 -15.01
C PRO A 26 4.80 49.93 -14.05
N LEU A 27 5.09 50.55 -12.91
CA LEU A 27 5.94 50.04 -11.86
C LEU A 27 5.26 48.90 -11.07
N ASP A 28 3.96 48.69 -11.28
CA ASP A 28 3.16 47.90 -10.36
C ASP A 28 3.18 46.39 -10.67
N HIS A 29 3.23 45.96 -11.94
CA HIS A 29 3.03 44.54 -12.25
C HIS A 29 4.27 43.67 -11.95
N SER A 30 5.48 44.15 -12.28
CA SER A 30 6.73 43.42 -12.01
C SER A 30 7.07 43.41 -10.52
N GLN A 31 6.79 44.50 -9.81
CA GLN A 31 7.03 44.60 -8.38
C GLN A 31 6.07 43.73 -7.57
N VAL A 32 4.80 43.65 -7.97
CA VAL A 32 3.82 42.72 -7.38
C VAL A 32 4.22 41.26 -7.60
N GLN A 33 4.66 40.90 -8.82
CA GLN A 33 5.15 39.55 -9.10
C GLN A 33 6.41 39.19 -8.29
N LEU A 34 7.30 40.15 -8.06
CA LEU A 34 8.50 39.93 -7.25
C LEU A 34 8.14 39.70 -5.77
N LEU A 35 7.18 40.44 -5.23
CA LEU A 35 6.67 40.23 -3.88
C LEU A 35 5.95 38.88 -3.73
N GLU A 36 5.15 38.48 -4.72
CA GLU A 36 4.51 37.17 -4.74
C GLU A 36 5.54 36.03 -4.83
N ALA A 37 6.56 36.19 -5.68
CA ALA A 37 7.66 35.24 -5.78
C ALA A 37 8.44 35.14 -4.46
N GLN A 38 8.69 36.27 -3.78
CA GLN A 38 9.35 36.29 -2.47
C GLN A 38 8.52 35.56 -1.40
N ALA A 39 7.21 35.82 -1.32
CA ALA A 39 6.32 35.11 -0.39
C ALA A 39 6.31 33.60 -0.66
N ARG A 40 6.27 33.21 -1.94
CA ARG A 40 6.31 31.80 -2.33
C ARG A 40 7.64 31.14 -2.01
N ILE A 41 8.76 31.86 -2.11
CA ILE A 41 10.08 31.37 -1.70
C ILE A 41 10.08 31.12 -0.19
N GLU A 42 9.59 32.06 0.61
CA GLU A 42 9.51 31.90 2.06
C GLU A 42 8.64 30.69 2.47
N ASP A 43 7.48 30.51 1.82
CA ASP A 43 6.63 29.34 2.05
C ASP A 43 7.34 28.02 1.70
N LEU A 44 8.05 27.99 0.57
CA LEU A 44 8.83 26.81 0.16
C LEU A 44 9.99 26.54 1.12
N GLU A 45 10.69 27.57 1.58
CA GLU A 45 11.76 27.45 2.58
C GLU A 45 11.21 26.89 3.90
N ASN A 46 10.05 27.36 4.35
CA ASN A 46 9.37 26.84 5.54
C ASN A 46 8.96 25.38 5.37
N GLN A 47 8.42 24.99 4.21
CA GLN A 47 8.10 23.60 3.91
C GLN A 47 9.34 22.71 3.90
N VAL A 48 10.45 23.17 3.30
CA VAL A 48 11.72 22.44 3.29
C VAL A 48 12.24 22.26 4.71
N ARG A 49 12.17 23.29 5.57
CA ARG A 49 12.57 23.18 6.98
C ARG A 49 11.71 22.17 7.74
N LEU A 50 10.39 22.20 7.57
CA LEU A 50 9.48 21.26 8.19
C LEU A 50 9.71 19.82 7.71
N LEU A 51 9.95 19.63 6.42
CA LEU A 51 10.26 18.32 5.85
C LEU A 51 11.58 17.78 6.38
N ASN A 52 12.59 18.65 6.55
CA ASN A 52 13.87 18.28 7.12
C ASN A 52 13.72 17.85 8.59
N GLU A 53 12.96 18.61 9.39
CA GLU A 53 12.63 18.24 10.78
C GLU A 53 11.90 16.89 10.88
N LYS A 54 10.95 16.64 9.97
CA LYS A 54 10.26 15.34 9.89
C LYS A 54 11.19 14.22 9.47
N ALA A 55 12.11 14.48 8.54
CA ALA A 55 13.10 13.50 8.12
C ALA A 55 14.06 13.16 9.26
N THR A 56 14.55 14.15 10.01
CA THR A 56 15.40 13.92 11.17
C THR A 56 14.66 13.13 12.26
N ALA A 57 13.42 13.51 12.57
CA ALA A 57 12.61 12.77 13.55
C ALA A 57 12.30 11.33 13.12
N ALA A 58 12.13 11.09 11.81
CA ALA A 58 11.98 9.74 11.28
C ALA A 58 13.27 8.92 11.40
N VAL A 59 14.43 9.52 11.12
CA VAL A 59 15.74 8.88 11.26
C VAL A 59 16.02 8.54 12.73
N ASP A 60 15.73 9.45 13.67
CA ASP A 60 15.89 9.20 15.10
C ASP A 60 15.03 8.01 15.55
N ARG A 61 13.77 7.97 15.12
CA ARG A 61 12.87 6.84 15.40
C ARG A 61 13.33 5.53 14.75
N TRP A 62 13.99 5.59 13.60
CA TRP A 62 14.56 4.41 12.96
C TRP A 62 15.76 3.88 13.74
N ALA A 63 16.58 4.77 14.30
CA ALA A 63 17.68 4.37 15.18
C ALA A 63 17.13 3.63 16.42
N ASP A 64 16.06 4.13 17.04
CA ASP A 64 15.40 3.43 18.16
C ASP A 64 14.94 2.02 17.75
N TYR A 65 14.33 1.87 16.57
CA TYR A 65 13.91 0.56 16.07
C TYR A 65 15.07 -0.38 15.72
N GLU A 66 16.21 0.14 15.24
CA GLU A 66 17.41 -0.65 15.02
C GLU A 66 17.99 -1.17 16.34
N ASP A 67 17.99 -0.35 17.39
CA ASP A 67 18.42 -0.75 18.73
C ASP A 67 17.49 -1.82 19.34
N GLU A 68 16.17 -1.68 19.18
CA GLU A 68 15.20 -2.71 19.57
C GLU A 68 15.43 -4.02 18.82
N LEU A 69 15.66 -3.96 17.50
CA LEU A 69 15.98 -5.13 16.69
C LEU A 69 17.31 -5.79 17.11
N ALA A 70 18.32 -5.00 17.44
CA ALA A 70 19.59 -5.50 17.94
C ALA A 70 19.42 -6.20 19.30
N ASN A 71 18.63 -5.61 20.20
CA ASN A 71 18.32 -6.18 21.50
C ASN A 71 17.53 -7.50 21.37
N LEU A 72 16.50 -7.54 20.52
CA LEU A 72 15.73 -8.76 20.26
C LEU A 72 16.60 -9.86 19.65
N ARG A 73 17.52 -9.53 18.72
CA ARG A 73 18.49 -10.49 18.17
C ARG A 73 19.48 -11.00 19.22
N ALA A 74 19.85 -10.18 20.20
CA ALA A 74 20.71 -10.59 21.30
C ALA A 74 19.98 -11.47 22.32
N GLN A 75 18.67 -11.26 22.50
CA GLN A 75 17.80 -12.07 23.34
C GLN A 75 17.44 -13.42 22.70
N LEU A 76 17.42 -13.50 21.37
CA LEU A 76 17.39 -14.79 20.67
C LEU A 76 18.76 -15.48 20.83
N PRO A 77 18.86 -16.69 21.42
CA PRO A 77 20.12 -17.41 21.49
C PRO A 77 20.60 -17.75 20.07
N SER A 78 21.63 -17.05 19.60
CA SER A 78 22.20 -17.27 18.28
C SER A 78 23.20 -18.43 18.30
N SER A 79 22.90 -19.47 17.53
CA SER A 79 23.89 -20.43 17.05
C SER A 79 24.92 -19.70 16.16
N PRO A 80 26.23 -19.94 16.29
CA PRO A 80 27.23 -19.14 15.60
C PRO A 80 27.49 -19.67 14.19
N THR A 81 26.93 -19.06 13.16
CA THR A 81 27.61 -18.97 11.85
C THR A 81 27.03 -17.83 11.03
N GLN A 82 27.78 -16.74 10.86
CA GLN A 82 28.36 -16.36 9.56
C GLN A 82 28.92 -14.93 9.58
N LYS A 83 30.20 -14.85 9.24
CA LYS A 83 30.91 -13.64 8.84
C LYS A 83 30.43 -13.21 7.46
N GLN A 84 29.96 -11.96 7.37
CA GLN A 84 30.33 -10.90 6.42
C GLN A 84 30.35 -11.22 4.91
N LEU A 85 29.58 -10.45 4.11
CA LEU A 85 29.99 -9.70 2.91
C LEU A 85 28.78 -8.91 2.31
N PRO A 86 29.00 -7.88 1.47
CA PRO A 86 28.19 -6.65 1.44
C PRO A 86 27.16 -6.54 0.29
N ALA A 87 26.24 -5.58 0.48
CA ALA A 87 25.46 -4.80 -0.48
C ALA A 87 24.65 -5.53 -1.57
N THR A 88 23.32 -5.51 -1.39
CA THR A 88 22.33 -5.61 -2.47
C THR A 88 22.41 -4.38 -3.40
N PRO A 89 22.02 -4.49 -4.68
CA PRO A 89 20.61 -4.18 -4.96
C PRO A 89 19.97 -5.05 -6.05
N THR A 90 18.68 -5.35 -5.83
CA THR A 90 17.54 -5.36 -6.77
C THR A 90 16.62 -6.57 -6.60
N ASN A 91 15.37 -6.24 -6.24
CA ASN A 91 14.13 -7.03 -6.40
C ASN A 91 13.98 -7.63 -7.83
N PRO A 92 13.09 -8.60 -8.12
CA PRO A 92 11.92 -9.06 -7.33
C PRO A 92 11.64 -10.60 -7.37
N ARG A 93 10.55 -11.01 -6.70
CA ARG A 93 9.58 -12.04 -7.14
C ARG A 93 9.91 -13.52 -6.84
N MET A 94 9.12 -14.08 -5.94
CA MET A 94 8.58 -15.46 -5.92
C MET A 94 9.57 -16.62 -6.05
N SER A 95 9.70 -17.43 -4.99
CA SER A 95 9.66 -18.90 -5.07
C SER A 95 9.48 -19.49 -3.68
N PHE A 96 8.22 -19.70 -3.34
CA PHE A 96 7.78 -20.67 -2.35
C PHE A 96 8.32 -22.07 -2.72
N LEU A 97 8.83 -22.78 -1.72
CA LEU A 97 8.83 -24.24 -1.57
C LEU A 97 9.56 -25.07 -2.63
N GLN A 98 10.78 -25.52 -2.33
CA GLN A 98 11.20 -26.94 -2.45
C GLN A 98 12.70 -27.11 -2.12
N SER A 99 13.03 -28.29 -1.60
CA SER A 99 14.38 -28.84 -1.28
C SER A 99 14.87 -28.52 0.14
N GLY A 100 15.07 -29.46 1.06
CA GLY A 100 14.93 -30.91 1.04
C GLY A 100 15.17 -31.44 2.45
N THR A 101 14.11 -31.89 3.13
CA THR A 101 14.17 -32.54 4.45
C THR A 101 14.18 -34.06 4.25
N SER A 102 15.31 -34.64 3.82
CA SER A 102 15.41 -36.09 3.60
C SER A 102 16.74 -36.71 4.06
N ARG A 103 17.27 -36.35 5.24
CA ARG A 103 18.52 -36.98 5.73
C ARG A 103 18.57 -37.38 7.21
N LEU A 104 17.46 -37.33 7.95
CA LEU A 104 17.48 -37.68 9.39
C LEU A 104 16.84 -39.05 9.73
N SER A 105 16.27 -39.76 8.75
CA SER A 105 15.58 -41.04 8.99
C SER A 105 16.47 -42.29 8.89
N SER A 106 17.80 -42.16 8.76
CA SER A 106 18.69 -43.32 8.53
C SER A 106 19.45 -43.83 9.77
N PHE A 107 19.23 -43.28 10.97
CA PHE A 107 20.01 -43.65 12.16
C PHE A 107 19.22 -44.40 13.25
N LEU A 108 17.96 -44.76 13.02
CA LEU A 108 17.16 -45.49 14.02
C LEU A 108 16.43 -46.67 13.38
N SER A 109 17.14 -47.79 13.20
CA SER A 109 16.51 -49.13 13.09
C SER A 109 17.53 -50.25 13.36
N PRO A 110 17.33 -51.06 14.42
CA PRO A 110 18.04 -52.33 14.62
C PRO A 110 17.14 -53.52 14.22
N ARG A 111 17.54 -54.33 13.23
CA ARG A 111 17.01 -55.69 12.91
C ARG A 111 17.89 -56.30 11.81
N LYS A 112 18.69 -57.35 12.03
CA LYS A 112 18.42 -58.79 12.18
C LYS A 112 17.85 -59.48 10.90
N SER A 113 18.63 -60.48 10.46
CA SER A 113 18.39 -61.66 9.57
C SER A 113 18.35 -61.52 8.03
N HIS A 114 19.19 -62.35 7.37
CA HIS A 114 18.86 -63.43 6.41
C HIS A 114 19.60 -63.41 5.05
N GLU A 115 19.86 -64.62 4.53
CA GLU A 115 20.72 -65.06 3.43
C GLU A 115 20.38 -64.56 2.01
N LEU A 116 21.45 -64.26 1.23
CA LEU A 116 21.76 -64.48 -0.23
C LEU A 116 20.72 -64.14 -1.35
N PRO A 117 21.11 -64.13 -2.66
CA PRO A 117 22.11 -63.27 -3.32
C PRO A 117 21.52 -62.62 -4.62
N HIS A 118 22.02 -61.45 -5.06
CA HIS A 118 21.81 -61.03 -6.46
C HIS A 118 22.99 -60.21 -6.98
N ILE A 119 23.52 -60.70 -8.10
CA ILE A 119 24.59 -60.15 -8.92
C ILE A 119 24.07 -58.90 -9.61
N ASP A 120 24.81 -57.80 -9.56
CA ASP A 120 24.99 -56.99 -10.76
C ASP A 120 26.28 -56.16 -10.69
N THR A 121 26.88 -56.10 -11.86
CA THR A 121 28.28 -55.80 -12.13
C THR A 121 28.32 -54.49 -12.89
N ASN A 122 29.00 -53.45 -12.38
CA ASN A 122 29.81 -52.53 -13.20
C ASN A 122 30.53 -51.45 -12.38
N PRO A 123 31.63 -50.88 -12.91
CA PRO A 123 32.80 -50.51 -12.13
C PRO A 123 33.05 -49.01 -12.20
N SER A 124 33.29 -48.37 -11.07
CA SER A 124 33.99 -47.07 -11.05
C SER A 124 34.63 -46.88 -9.69
N ARG A 125 35.87 -47.36 -9.63
CA ARG A 125 36.85 -47.13 -8.57
C ARG A 125 37.45 -45.74 -8.74
N PRO A 126 37.61 -44.97 -7.67
CA PRO A 126 38.90 -44.34 -7.44
C PRO A 126 39.60 -44.99 -6.25
N SER A 127 40.86 -45.30 -6.52
CA SER A 127 41.84 -45.81 -5.58
C SER A 127 41.98 -44.88 -4.39
N ASN A 128 41.73 -45.38 -3.18
CA ASN A 128 42.33 -44.83 -1.98
C ASN A 128 43.17 -45.92 -1.31
N GLN A 129 44.47 -45.83 -1.57
CA GLN A 129 45.50 -46.54 -0.84
C GLN A 129 45.41 -46.11 0.61
N ARG A 130 45.12 -47.06 1.51
CA ARG A 130 45.51 -46.93 2.91
C ARG A 130 46.34 -48.14 3.26
N SER A 131 47.63 -47.86 3.42
CA SER A 131 48.69 -48.75 3.85
C SER A 131 48.29 -49.46 5.13
N ILE A 132 48.00 -50.75 5.04
CA ILE A 132 48.09 -51.67 6.16
C ILE A 132 49.58 -52.01 6.31
N SER A 133 50.25 -51.32 7.23
CA SER A 133 51.49 -51.81 7.79
C SER A 133 51.17 -53.10 8.56
N SER A 134 51.33 -54.22 7.88
CA SER A 134 51.48 -55.54 8.48
C SER A 134 52.77 -55.55 9.30
N GLN A 135 52.67 -55.13 10.57
CA GLN A 135 53.65 -55.53 11.57
C GLN A 135 53.29 -56.94 12.04
N SER A 136 54.05 -57.89 11.49
CA SER A 136 54.19 -59.24 12.00
C SER A 136 54.79 -59.16 13.40
N HIS A 137 53.95 -59.33 14.43
CA HIS A 137 54.39 -59.60 15.79
C HIS A 137 53.92 -61.01 16.20
N ARG A 138 54.85 -61.95 16.01
CA ARG A 138 55.16 -63.14 16.82
C ARG A 138 54.12 -63.54 17.91
N PRO A 139 53.70 -64.82 17.97
CA PRO A 139 52.93 -65.32 19.10
C PRO A 139 53.82 -65.38 20.34
N GLN A 140 53.69 -64.40 21.23
CA GLN A 140 54.16 -64.48 22.61
C GLN A 140 53.01 -65.03 23.45
N GLN A 141 53.06 -66.33 23.66
CA GLN A 141 52.33 -67.04 24.69
C GLN A 141 52.87 -66.57 26.05
N LEU A 142 52.16 -65.67 26.74
CA LEU A 142 52.36 -65.40 28.17
C LEU A 142 51.04 -65.05 28.85
N GLN A 143 50.65 -65.95 29.76
CA GLN A 143 49.70 -65.86 30.87
C GLN A 143 48.22 -65.52 30.57
N PRO A 144 47.25 -66.38 31.01
CA PRO A 144 45.86 -65.94 31.11
C PRO A 144 45.77 -64.80 32.14
N PRO A 145 44.93 -63.76 31.92
CA PRO A 145 44.63 -62.78 32.96
C PRO A 145 44.14 -63.52 34.21
N PRO A 146 44.38 -63.01 35.44
CA PRO A 146 43.78 -63.58 36.64
C PRO A 146 42.28 -63.69 36.38
N SER A 147 41.73 -64.89 36.53
CA SER A 147 40.29 -65.09 36.43
C SER A 147 39.67 -64.16 37.47
N PRO A 148 38.76 -63.24 37.06
CA PRO A 148 38.11 -62.38 38.02
C PRO A 148 37.46 -63.28 39.07
N SER A 149 37.71 -62.99 40.34
CA SER A 149 37.10 -63.77 41.40
C SER A 149 35.58 -63.62 41.29
N ALA A 150 34.82 -64.60 41.80
CA ALA A 150 33.36 -64.52 41.76
C ALA A 150 32.83 -63.23 42.43
N GLU A 151 33.58 -62.69 43.39
CA GLU A 151 33.32 -61.42 44.06
C GLU A 151 33.52 -60.21 43.14
N ASP A 152 34.62 -60.16 42.37
CA ASP A 152 34.88 -59.10 41.40
C ASP A 152 33.80 -59.04 40.30
N LEU A 153 33.28 -60.20 39.87
CA LEU A 153 32.21 -60.28 38.88
C LEU A 153 30.87 -59.74 39.42
N LEU A 154 30.55 -60.04 40.69
CA LEU A 154 29.34 -59.52 41.34
C LEU A 154 29.43 -58.01 41.55
N GLU A 155 30.60 -57.50 41.95
CA GLU A 155 30.82 -56.06 42.08
C GLU A 155 30.71 -55.34 40.73
N ALA A 156 31.32 -55.89 39.67
CA ALA A 156 31.22 -55.35 38.31
C ALA A 156 29.78 -55.35 37.78
N LEU A 157 29.01 -56.40 38.04
CA LEU A 157 27.60 -56.49 37.67
C LEU A 157 26.78 -55.42 38.40
N ASN A 158 26.99 -55.24 39.70
CA ASN A 158 26.28 -54.22 40.48
C ASN A 158 26.59 -52.80 39.98
N ARG A 159 27.85 -52.51 39.64
CA ARG A 159 28.24 -51.24 39.02
C ARG A 159 27.58 -51.05 37.65
N GLU A 160 27.54 -52.08 36.80
CA GLU A 160 26.86 -52.02 35.49
C GLU A 160 25.35 -51.75 35.65
N GLN A 161 24.69 -52.45 36.58
CA GLN A 161 23.28 -52.21 36.89
C GLN A 161 23.02 -50.81 37.44
N SER A 162 23.88 -50.29 38.31
CA SER A 162 23.77 -48.92 38.82
C SER A 162 23.88 -47.90 37.69
N LEU A 163 24.87 -48.06 36.81
CA LEU A 163 25.05 -47.18 35.65
C LEU A 163 23.88 -47.28 34.67
N ARG A 164 23.31 -48.47 34.45
CA ARG A 164 22.08 -48.62 33.64
C ARG A 164 20.91 -47.89 34.27
N LYS A 165 20.65 -48.08 35.56
CA LYS A 165 19.55 -47.39 36.26
C LYS A 165 19.70 -45.88 36.19
N GLU A 166 20.92 -45.36 36.34
CA GLU A 166 21.20 -43.93 36.20
C GLU A 166 20.94 -43.44 34.77
N ALA A 167 21.40 -44.18 33.76
CA ALA A 167 21.17 -43.86 32.36
C ALA A 167 19.68 -43.90 31.99
N GLU A 168 18.95 -44.93 32.45
CA GLU A 168 17.50 -45.07 32.29
C GLU A 168 16.76 -43.90 32.96
N GLY A 169 17.19 -43.48 34.15
CA GLY A 169 16.65 -42.30 34.83
C GLY A 169 16.87 -41.01 34.04
N LYS A 170 18.07 -40.80 33.48
CA LYS A 170 18.36 -39.64 32.61
C LYS A 170 17.50 -39.66 31.34
N VAL A 171 17.35 -40.82 30.69
CA VAL A 171 16.49 -40.96 29.51
C VAL A 171 15.03 -40.66 29.86
N ALA A 172 14.53 -41.18 30.98
CA ALA A 172 13.17 -40.90 31.45
C ALA A 172 12.96 -39.40 31.73
N ALA A 173 13.91 -38.73 32.40
CA ALA A 173 13.87 -37.29 32.63
C ALA A 173 13.83 -36.50 31.31
N THR A 174 14.70 -36.84 30.35
CA THR A 174 14.68 -36.17 29.04
C THR A 174 13.40 -36.45 28.25
N SER A 175 12.81 -37.64 28.37
CA SER A 175 11.51 -37.95 27.74
C SER A 175 10.41 -37.07 28.31
N GLN A 176 10.39 -36.89 29.64
CA GLN A 176 9.43 -36.03 30.31
C GLN A 176 9.59 -34.56 29.90
N GLU A 177 10.82 -34.03 29.85
CA GLU A 177 11.06 -32.66 29.39
C GLU A 177 10.59 -32.44 27.95
N VAL A 178 10.80 -33.41 27.06
CA VAL A 178 10.31 -33.35 25.68
C VAL A 178 8.77 -33.37 25.64
N GLU A 179 8.14 -34.21 26.46
CA GLU A 179 6.67 -34.25 26.58
C GLU A 179 6.11 -32.92 27.08
N GLU A 180 6.70 -32.33 28.12
CA GLU A 180 6.31 -31.02 28.67
C GLU A 180 6.48 -29.89 27.63
N LEU A 181 7.61 -29.84 26.94
CA LEU A 181 7.85 -28.87 25.88
C LEU A 181 6.87 -29.06 24.72
N SER A 182 6.57 -30.30 24.36
CA SER A 182 5.59 -30.59 23.30
C SER A 182 4.19 -30.13 23.70
N ALA A 183 3.77 -30.39 24.94
CA ALA A 183 2.48 -29.98 25.46
C ALA A 183 2.35 -28.45 25.48
N ALA A 184 3.37 -27.74 25.96
CA ALA A 184 3.41 -26.28 25.97
C ALA A 184 3.34 -25.68 24.56
N LEU A 185 4.08 -26.26 23.60
CA LEU A 185 4.03 -25.81 22.21
C LEU A 185 2.65 -26.02 21.57
N PHE A 186 2.00 -27.15 21.84
CA PHE A 186 0.64 -27.41 21.35
C PHE A 186 -0.39 -26.49 21.99
N GLU A 187 -0.28 -26.21 23.29
CA GLU A 187 -1.15 -25.28 23.99
C GLU A 187 -1.02 -23.86 23.42
N GLN A 188 0.21 -23.37 23.27
CA GLN A 188 0.49 -22.06 22.67
C GLN A 188 -0.02 -21.98 21.21
N ALA A 189 0.19 -23.04 20.42
CA ALA A 189 -0.32 -23.08 19.05
C ALA A 189 -1.86 -23.06 19.02
N ASN A 190 -2.52 -23.78 19.92
CA ASN A 190 -3.98 -23.78 20.04
C ASN A 190 -4.52 -22.41 20.46
N GLU A 191 -3.84 -21.72 21.39
CA GLU A 191 -4.19 -20.37 21.82
C GLU A 191 -4.10 -19.37 20.66
N MET A 192 -2.97 -19.36 19.93
CA MET A 192 -2.77 -18.49 18.77
C MET A 192 -3.85 -18.70 17.69
N VAL A 193 -4.21 -19.97 17.41
CA VAL A 193 -5.27 -20.29 16.46
C VAL A 193 -6.64 -19.87 16.98
N ALA A 194 -6.90 -20.00 18.28
CA ALA A 194 -8.15 -19.54 18.87
C ALA A 194 -8.28 -18.02 18.79
N GLU A 195 -7.21 -17.28 19.06
CA GLU A 195 -7.17 -15.83 18.90
C GLU A 195 -7.39 -15.40 17.45
N GLU A 196 -6.73 -16.06 16.49
CA GLU A 196 -6.94 -15.81 15.07
C GLU A 196 -8.41 -16.04 14.68
N ARG A 197 -9.00 -17.17 15.10
CA ARG A 197 -10.42 -17.48 14.83
C ARG A 197 -11.35 -16.42 15.41
N ARG A 198 -11.09 -15.95 16.64
CA ARG A 198 -11.88 -14.89 17.29
C ARG A 198 -11.71 -13.55 16.55
N ALA A 199 -10.48 -13.17 16.21
CA ALA A 199 -10.18 -11.94 15.49
C ALA A 199 -10.82 -11.95 14.10
N ARG A 200 -10.72 -13.07 13.39
CA ARG A 200 -11.35 -13.29 12.09
C ARG A 200 -12.86 -13.18 12.18
N ALA A 201 -13.51 -13.85 13.13
CA ALA A 201 -14.95 -13.74 13.32
C ALA A 201 -15.41 -12.29 13.60
N LYS A 202 -14.62 -11.53 14.38
CA LYS A 202 -14.91 -10.11 14.65
C LYS A 202 -14.77 -9.24 13.39
N LEU A 203 -13.78 -9.52 12.54
CA LEU A 203 -13.63 -8.82 11.26
C LEU A 203 -14.76 -9.17 10.29
N GLU A 204 -15.12 -10.45 10.19
CA GLU A 204 -16.24 -10.92 9.37
C GLU A 204 -17.54 -10.23 9.77
N GLN A 205 -17.85 -10.14 11.08
CA GLN A 205 -19.01 -9.37 11.57
C GLN A 205 -18.98 -7.90 11.16
N ARG A 206 -17.81 -7.24 11.27
CA ARG A 206 -17.68 -5.83 10.88
C ARG A 206 -17.82 -5.62 9.38
N VAL A 207 -17.35 -6.57 8.57
CA VAL A 207 -17.53 -6.58 7.12
C VAL A 207 -19.01 -6.71 6.79
N ASP A 208 -19.71 -7.67 7.37
CA ASP A 208 -21.15 -7.87 7.16
C ASP A 208 -21.97 -6.60 7.48
N GLU A 209 -21.64 -5.92 8.60
CA GLU A 209 -22.28 -4.66 8.97
C GLU A 209 -21.97 -3.50 8.01
N LEU A 210 -20.75 -3.45 7.47
CA LEU A 210 -20.36 -2.46 6.46
C LEU A 210 -21.10 -2.72 5.15
N GLU A 211 -21.13 -3.96 4.68
CA GLU A 211 -21.84 -4.35 3.47
C GLU A 211 -23.34 -4.07 3.58
N ARG A 212 -23.97 -4.35 4.72
CA ARG A 212 -25.39 -4.02 4.96
C ARG A 212 -25.64 -2.51 4.82
N ARG A 213 -24.75 -1.69 5.40
CA ARG A 213 -24.87 -0.22 5.33
C ARG A 213 -24.64 0.30 3.92
N ASP A 214 -23.69 -0.26 3.20
CA ASP A 214 -23.39 0.17 1.83
C ASP A 214 -24.49 -0.25 0.86
N GLN A 215 -25.11 -1.42 1.05
CA GLN A 215 -26.33 -1.80 0.32
C GLN A 215 -27.48 -0.82 0.57
N GLU A 216 -27.68 -0.38 1.82
CA GLU A 216 -28.72 0.61 2.13
C GLU A 216 -28.44 1.97 1.47
N LYS A 217 -27.20 2.46 1.54
CA LYS A 217 -26.78 3.70 0.86
C LYS A 217 -26.97 3.58 -0.66
N ARG A 218 -26.57 2.47 -1.25
CA ARG A 218 -26.73 2.21 -2.69
C ARG A 218 -28.21 2.29 -3.09
N ARG A 219 -29.11 1.63 -2.35
CA ARG A 219 -30.56 1.74 -2.59
C ARG A 219 -31.09 3.17 -2.48
N ARG A 220 -30.53 4.00 -1.59
CA ARG A 220 -30.93 5.42 -1.48
C ARG A 220 -30.41 6.22 -2.67
N LEU A 221 -29.18 5.97 -3.10
CA LEU A 221 -28.60 6.58 -4.30
C LEU A 221 -29.38 6.21 -5.55
N ASP A 222 -29.72 4.94 -5.75
CA ASP A 222 -30.53 4.49 -6.91
C ASP A 222 -31.87 5.25 -7.01
N LYS A 223 -32.51 5.52 -5.86
CA LYS A 223 -33.76 6.33 -5.81
C LYS A 223 -33.52 7.79 -6.19
N LEU A 224 -32.42 8.38 -5.73
CA LEU A 224 -32.05 9.75 -6.03
C LEU A 224 -31.66 9.89 -7.51
N GLU A 225 -30.88 8.96 -8.06
CA GLU A 225 -30.55 8.88 -9.47
C GLU A 225 -31.81 8.77 -10.33
N GLY A 226 -32.74 7.88 -9.98
CA GLY A 226 -34.02 7.78 -10.66
C GLY A 226 -34.86 9.06 -10.58
N ALA A 227 -34.78 9.81 -9.48
CA ALA A 227 -35.43 11.13 -9.37
C ALA A 227 -34.72 12.19 -10.23
N MET A 228 -33.39 12.20 -10.25
CA MET A 228 -32.58 13.11 -11.06
C MET A 228 -32.84 12.89 -12.56
N THR A 229 -32.89 11.64 -13.03
CA THR A 229 -33.23 11.32 -14.41
C THR A 229 -34.65 11.78 -14.77
N ARG A 230 -35.62 11.70 -13.84
CA ARG A 230 -36.96 12.25 -14.08
C ARG A 230 -36.93 13.78 -14.21
N ILE A 231 -36.21 14.45 -13.32
CA ILE A 231 -36.04 15.92 -13.37
C ILE A 231 -35.39 16.33 -14.68
N GLU A 232 -34.36 15.61 -15.12
CA GLU A 232 -33.66 15.87 -16.37
C GLU A 232 -34.57 15.72 -17.58
N ARG A 233 -35.41 14.67 -17.63
CA ARG A 233 -36.44 14.53 -18.68
C ARG A 233 -37.44 15.67 -18.70
N VAL A 234 -37.91 16.10 -17.52
CA VAL A 234 -38.86 17.23 -17.43
C VAL A 234 -38.19 18.53 -17.88
N ARG A 235 -36.91 18.75 -17.53
CA ARG A 235 -36.15 19.92 -18.00
C ARG A 235 -36.03 19.94 -19.52
N LEU A 236 -35.76 18.80 -20.15
CA LEU A 236 -35.72 18.70 -21.62
C LEU A 236 -37.08 19.05 -22.25
N LEU A 237 -38.17 18.49 -21.73
CA LEU A 237 -39.52 18.81 -22.22
C LEU A 237 -39.91 20.28 -22.02
N LEU A 238 -39.51 20.89 -20.90
CA LEU A 238 -39.75 22.31 -20.67
C LEU A 238 -38.94 23.18 -21.62
N ALA A 239 -37.70 22.80 -21.94
CA ALA A 239 -36.90 23.51 -22.93
C ALA A 239 -37.53 23.44 -24.33
N GLU A 240 -38.00 22.26 -24.77
CA GLU A 240 -38.73 22.09 -26.03
C GLU A 240 -40.01 22.94 -26.05
N ALA A 241 -40.79 22.93 -24.96
CA ALA A 241 -42.00 23.75 -24.85
C ALA A 241 -41.71 25.26 -24.87
N GLU A 242 -40.59 25.71 -24.31
CA GLU A 242 -40.15 27.10 -24.39
C GLU A 242 -39.81 27.52 -25.83
N GLU A 243 -39.17 26.64 -26.61
CA GLU A 243 -38.89 26.87 -28.03
C GLU A 243 -40.18 26.95 -28.87
N ASP A 244 -41.14 26.05 -28.63
CA ASP A 244 -42.45 26.05 -29.31
C ASP A 244 -43.24 27.34 -29.03
N VAL A 245 -43.18 27.84 -27.79
CA VAL A 245 -43.82 29.11 -27.40
C VAL A 245 -43.14 30.29 -28.08
N GLU A 246 -41.81 30.30 -28.19
CA GLU A 246 -41.09 31.36 -28.89
C GLU A 246 -41.37 31.35 -30.39
N SER A 247 -41.40 30.17 -31.01
CA SER A 247 -41.82 29.99 -32.40
C SER A 247 -43.25 30.52 -32.63
N SER A 248 -44.18 30.16 -31.74
CA SER A 248 -45.57 30.65 -31.79
C SER A 248 -45.63 32.18 -31.69
N LYS A 249 -44.88 32.81 -30.77
CA LYS A 249 -44.80 34.28 -30.67
C LYS A 249 -44.24 34.91 -31.95
N GLN A 250 -43.26 34.28 -32.59
CA GLN A 250 -42.68 34.78 -33.83
C GLN A 250 -43.69 34.71 -34.99
N THR A 251 -44.44 33.61 -35.10
CA THR A 251 -45.53 33.51 -36.10
C THR A 251 -46.64 34.54 -35.87
N VAL A 252 -47.02 34.80 -34.61
CA VAL A 252 -48.02 35.84 -34.30
C VAL A 252 -47.53 37.23 -34.71
N LYS A 253 -46.26 37.57 -34.45
CA LYS A 253 -45.66 38.84 -34.90
C LYS A 253 -45.65 38.96 -36.41
N GLU A 254 -45.30 37.89 -37.13
CA GLU A 254 -45.29 37.87 -38.59
C GLU A 254 -46.70 38.10 -39.16
N ILE A 255 -47.74 37.49 -38.56
CA ILE A 255 -49.13 37.74 -38.94
C ILE A 255 -49.53 39.20 -38.70
N GLU A 256 -49.21 39.77 -37.53
CA GLU A 256 -49.51 41.19 -37.24
C GLU A 256 -48.80 42.15 -38.21
N GLU A 257 -47.57 41.84 -38.63
CA GLU A 257 -46.85 42.62 -39.63
C GLU A 257 -47.49 42.53 -41.01
N LEU A 258 -47.92 41.33 -41.42
CA LEU A 258 -48.65 41.11 -42.68
C LEU A 258 -50.00 41.85 -42.69
N GLU A 259 -50.75 41.82 -41.58
CA GLU A 259 -52.01 42.57 -41.44
C GLU A 259 -51.77 44.08 -41.58
N ARG A 260 -50.73 44.64 -40.93
CA ARG A 260 -50.37 46.05 -41.12
C ARG A 260 -50.02 46.38 -42.58
N GLN A 261 -49.27 45.51 -43.25
CA GLN A 261 -48.91 45.72 -44.65
C GLN A 261 -50.16 45.70 -45.54
N GLN A 262 -51.09 44.79 -45.31
CA GLN A 262 -52.37 44.74 -46.03
C GLN A 262 -53.21 45.99 -45.78
N GLU A 263 -53.32 46.46 -44.53
CA GLU A 263 -54.03 47.71 -44.23
C GLU A 263 -53.39 48.92 -44.91
N GLU A 264 -52.05 48.98 -44.96
CA GLU A 264 -51.33 50.03 -45.68
C GLU A 264 -51.53 49.95 -47.20
N GLU A 265 -51.51 48.74 -47.77
CA GLU A 265 -51.80 48.53 -49.19
C GLU A 265 -53.24 48.92 -49.53
N GLU A 266 -54.23 48.51 -48.72
CA GLU A 266 -55.64 48.88 -48.91
C GLU A 266 -55.84 50.41 -48.78
N ARG A 267 -55.11 51.06 -47.87
CA ARG A 267 -55.09 52.53 -47.77
C ARG A 267 -54.52 53.17 -49.04
N LYS A 268 -53.40 52.67 -49.56
CA LYS A 268 -52.79 53.16 -50.81
C LYS A 268 -53.71 52.94 -52.01
N GLU A 269 -54.40 51.81 -52.09
CA GLU A 269 -55.37 51.50 -53.15
C GLU A 269 -56.60 52.42 -53.09
N LYS A 270 -57.14 52.68 -51.88
CA LYS A 270 -58.19 53.69 -51.65
C LYS A 270 -57.75 55.10 -52.02
N GLU A 271 -56.48 55.43 -51.82
CA GLU A 271 -55.94 56.74 -52.19
C GLU A 271 -55.75 56.88 -53.71
N GLN A 272 -55.33 55.81 -54.42
CA GLN A 272 -55.22 55.79 -55.88
C GLN A 272 -56.57 55.79 -56.62
N SER A 273 -57.61 55.19 -56.02
CA SER A 273 -58.96 55.12 -56.61
C SER A 273 -59.81 56.39 -56.41
N LYS A 274 -59.28 57.41 -55.71
CA LYS A 274 -59.96 58.68 -55.51
C LYS A 274 -59.95 59.49 -56.83
N PRO A 275 -61.12 59.88 -57.38
CA PRO A 275 -61.17 60.59 -58.66
C PRO A 275 -60.49 61.97 -58.55
N LYS A 276 -59.62 62.32 -59.51
CA LYS A 276 -59.06 63.68 -59.63
C LYS A 276 -60.22 64.68 -59.68
N GLN A 277 -60.31 65.57 -58.69
CA GLN A 277 -61.28 66.66 -58.71
C GLN A 277 -61.09 67.49 -59.99
N PRO A 278 -62.18 67.92 -60.65
CA PRO A 278 -62.06 68.85 -61.76
C PRO A 278 -61.61 70.19 -61.19
N GLN A 279 -60.50 70.73 -61.70
CA GLN A 279 -60.14 72.12 -61.49
C GLN A 279 -61.27 72.98 -62.06
N TYR A 280 -62.06 73.58 -61.17
CA TYR A 280 -62.89 74.72 -61.53
C TYR A 280 -61.99 75.95 -61.55
N ASP A 281 -61.55 76.31 -62.76
CA ASP A 281 -61.04 77.63 -63.08
C ASP A 281 -62.15 78.65 -62.79
N ASN A 282 -62.01 79.39 -61.68
CA ASN A 282 -62.86 80.54 -61.42
C ASN A 282 -62.24 81.75 -62.13
N ARG A 283 -62.52 81.85 -63.42
CA ARG A 283 -62.44 83.09 -64.18
C ARG A 283 -63.74 83.88 -63.94
N ASP A 284 -63.56 85.17 -63.71
CA ASP A 284 -64.52 86.26 -63.86
C ASP A 284 -65.63 86.43 -62.80
N SER A 285 -65.53 87.50 -61.98
CA SER A 285 -66.48 88.62 -62.08
C SER A 285 -66.20 89.76 -61.09
N VAL A 286 -66.00 90.95 -61.70
CA VAL A 286 -66.20 92.35 -61.26
C VAL A 286 -65.20 92.94 -60.24
#